data_AF-X1HMF7-F1
#
_entry.id   AF-X1HMF7-F1
#
_cell.length_a   1.000
_cell.length_b   1.000
_cell.length_c   1.000
_cell.angle_alpha   90.00
_cell.angle_beta   90.00
_cell.angle_gamma   90.00
#
_symmetry.space_group_name_H-M   'P 1'
#
loop_
_entity.id
_entity.type
_entity.pdbx_description
1 polymer ?
#
loop_
_entity_poly.entity_id
_entity_poly.type
_entity_poly.pdbx_seq_one_letter_code
_entity_poly.pdbx_strand_id
1 'polypeptide(L)' 'MIEILSEDSKYMYEIIQRIIEECGPRMPCSPQEAQSAEIIKEELEHVCDKTVIEPFSCNPRAFLGYIKVNI' A
#
# COMPACT_ATOMS: atom_id res chain seq x y z
N MET A 1 -8.44 18.63 -21.52
CA MET A 1 -8.16 17.28 -20.98
C MET A 1 -6.68 17.24 -20.67
N ILE A 2 -6.28 16.75 -19.50
CA ILE A 2 -4.87 16.45 -19.23
C ILE A 2 -4.60 15.13 -19.96
N GLU A 3 -3.62 15.14 -20.85
CA GLU A 3 -3.12 13.94 -21.52
C GLU A 3 -2.20 13.21 -20.54
N ILE A 4 -2.53 11.96 -20.20
CA ILE A 4 -1.66 11.11 -19.37
C ILE A 4 -0.70 10.44 -20.33
N LEU A 5 0.60 10.63 -20.12
CA LEU A 5 1.61 10.03 -20.97
C LEU A 5 1.69 8.52 -20.69
N SER A 6 2.06 7.75 -21.72
CA SER A 6 2.12 6.29 -21.61
C SER A 6 3.07 5.82 -20.52
N GLU A 7 4.18 6.52 -20.35
CA GLU A 7 5.21 6.31 -19.36
C GLU A 7 4.71 6.53 -17.93
N ASP A 8 3.87 7.54 -17.70
CA ASP A 8 3.29 7.81 -16.39
C ASP A 8 2.37 6.67 -15.96
N SER A 9 1.54 6.20 -16.91
CA SER A 9 0.68 5.04 -16.67
C SER A 9 1.48 3.77 -16.42
N LYS A 10 2.56 3.55 -17.18
CA LYS A 10 3.45 2.40 -17.04
C LYS A 10 4.13 2.39 -15.66
N TYR A 11 4.67 3.53 -15.24
CA TYR A 11 5.27 3.69 -13.91
C TYR A 11 4.26 3.36 -12.79
N MET A 12 3.02 3.88 -12.89
CA MET A 12 1.97 3.54 -11.92
C MET A 12 1.65 2.04 -11.89
N TYR A 13 1.52 1.39 -13.05
CA TYR A 13 1.26 -0.04 -13.12
C TYR A 13 2.39 -0.88 -12.54
N GLU A 14 3.64 -0.48 -12.76
CA GLU A 14 4.82 -1.16 -12.21
C GLU A 14 4.83 -1.13 -10.68
N ILE A 15 4.51 0.01 -10.05
CA ILE A 15 4.38 0.11 -8.58
C ILE A 15 3.26 -0.80 -8.07
N ILE A 16 2.09 -0.77 -8.71
CA ILE A 16 0.95 -1.60 -8.32
C ILE A 16 1.32 -3.09 -8.44
N GLN A 17 1.96 -3.48 -9.54
CA GLN A 17 2.40 -4.85 -9.78
C GLN A 17 3.42 -5.29 -8.72
N ARG A 18 4.40 -4.46 -8.41
CA ARG A 18 5.40 -4.71 -7.35
C ARG A 18 4.73 -5.00 -6.01
N ILE A 19 3.76 -4.17 -5.59
CA ILE A 19 3.03 -4.39 -4.34
C ILE A 19 2.24 -5.71 -4.38
N ILE A 20 1.58 -6.04 -5.49
CA ILE A 20 0.80 -7.28 -5.63
C ILE A 20 1.71 -8.51 -5.57
N GLU A 21 2.82 -8.51 -6.29
CA GLU A 21 3.73 -9.65 -6.42
C GLU A 21 4.58 -9.86 -5.16
N GLU A 22 5.08 -8.80 -4.53
CA GLU A 22 5.96 -8.90 -3.36
C GLU A 22 5.21 -9.04 -2.03
N CYS A 23 4.07 -8.36 -1.88
CA CYS A 23 3.31 -8.37 -0.62
C CYS A 23 2.14 -9.37 -0.62
N GLY A 24 1.53 -9.64 -1.79
CA GLY A 24 0.30 -10.43 -1.88
C GLY A 24 -0.90 -9.74 -1.21
N PRO A 25 -1.90 -10.50 -0.71
CA PRO A 25 -3.06 -9.93 0.00
C PRO A 25 -2.68 -9.21 1.31
N ARG A 26 -3.15 -7.96 1.48
CA ARG A 26 -2.74 -7.06 2.59
C ARG A 26 -3.91 -6.74 3.50
N MET A 27 -4.28 -7.73 4.31
CA MET A 27 -5.29 -7.54 5.35
C MET A 27 -4.85 -6.45 6.34
N PRO A 28 -5.76 -5.61 6.85
CA PRO A 28 -5.39 -4.59 7.84
C PRO A 28 -4.71 -5.21 9.07
N CYS A 29 -3.64 -4.56 9.53
CA CYS A 29 -2.74 -4.99 10.59
C CYS A 29 -1.92 -6.25 10.29
N SER A 30 -1.85 -6.71 9.03
CA SER A 30 -1.02 -7.87 8.68
C SER A 30 0.44 -7.46 8.39
N PRO A 31 1.40 -8.39 8.49
CA PRO A 31 2.79 -8.13 8.08
C PRO A 31 2.90 -7.66 6.61
N GLN A 32 2.01 -8.14 5.73
CA GLN A 32 1.97 -7.76 4.32
C GLN A 32 1.52 -6.30 4.12
N GLU A 33 0.61 -5.80 4.97
CA GLU A 33 0.27 -4.37 4.99
C GLU A 33 1.50 -3.54 5.35
N ALA A 34 2.22 -3.92 6.41
CA ALA A 34 3.44 -3.25 6.83
C ALA A 34 4.52 -3.26 5.73
N GLN A 35 4.72 -4.40 5.05
CA GLN A 35 5.64 -4.51 3.93
C GLN A 35 5.28 -3.54 2.78
N SER A 36 3.99 -3.43 2.44
CA SER A 36 3.57 -2.48 1.39
C SER A 36 3.76 -1.02 1.79
N ALA A 37 3.67 -0.71 3.09
CA ALA A 37 3.93 0.64 3.57
C ALA A 37 5.41 1.04 3.36
N GLU A 38 6.35 0.09 3.51
CA GLU A 38 7.77 0.32 3.19
C GLU A 38 7.97 0.57 1.69
N ILE A 39 7.37 -0.24 0.80
CA ILE A 39 7.44 -0.03 -0.65
C ILE A 39 6.90 1.36 -1.03
N ILE A 40 5.76 1.75 -0.46
CA ILE A 40 5.17 3.08 -0.72
C ILE A 40 6.07 4.20 -0.20
N LYS A 41 6.70 4.01 0.97
CA LYS A 41 7.65 4.97 1.51
C LYS A 41 8.85 5.15 0.59
N GLU A 42 9.44 4.06 0.09
CA GLU A 42 10.54 4.09 -0.88
C GLU A 42 10.15 4.90 -2.13
N GLU A 43 8.97 4.66 -2.71
CA GLU A 43 8.52 5.41 -3.89
C GLU A 43 8.35 6.92 -3.60
N LEU A 44 7.82 7.26 -2.42
CA LEU A 44 7.64 8.65 -2.02
C LEU A 44 8.97 9.37 -1.73
N GLU A 45 10.02 8.64 -1.30
CA GLU A 45 11.37 9.20 -1.09
C GLU A 45 12.00 9.72 -2.39
N HIS A 46 11.53 9.30 -3.57
CA HIS A 46 12.01 9.83 -4.85
C HIS A 46 11.55 11.26 -5.13
N VAL A 47 10.46 11.70 -4.52
CA VAL A 47 9.79 12.97 -4.84
C VAL A 47 9.62 13.89 -3.63
N CYS A 48 9.76 13.37 -2.41
CA CYS A 48 9.64 14.12 -1.17
C CYS A 48 11.01 14.36 -0.55
N ASP A 49 11.22 15.53 0.08
CA ASP A 49 12.42 15.79 0.89
C ASP A 49 12.52 14.85 2.11
N LYS A 50 11.38 14.39 2.63
CA LYS A 50 11.29 13.49 3.77
C LYS A 50 10.01 12.67 3.71
N THR A 51 10.16 11.35 3.89
CA THR A 51 9.05 10.41 4.04
C THR A 51 9.22 9.61 5.33
N VAL A 52 8.13 9.40 6.06
CA VAL A 52 8.12 8.65 7.34
C VAL A 52 6.91 7.72 7.40
N ILE A 53 7.06 6.57 8.05
CA ILE A 53 5.93 5.72 8.43
C ILE A 53 5.54 6.10 9.85
N GLU A 54 4.29 6.54 10.02
CA GLU A 54 3.75 6.90 11.32
C GLU A 54 3.10 5.68 11.99
N PRO A 55 3.54 5.30 13.20
CA PRO A 55 2.89 4.21 13.94
C PRO A 55 1.52 4.67 14.46
N PHE A 56 0.52 3.81 14.33
CA PHE A 56 -0.81 4.01 14.89
C PHE A 56 -1.33 2.73 15.55
N SER A 57 -2.29 2.90 16.46
CA SER A 57 -3.00 1.77 17.06
C SER A 57 -4.23 1.44 16.24
N CYS A 58 -4.41 0.18 15.89
CA CYS A 58 -5.58 -0.31 15.18
C CYS A 58 -6.17 -1.51 15.94
N ASN A 59 -7.49 -1.57 16.03
CA ASN A 59 -8.15 -2.75 16.59
C ASN A 59 -7.93 -3.94 15.63
N PRO A 60 -7.54 -5.13 16.13
CA PRO A 60 -7.42 -6.31 15.29
C PRO A 60 -8.72 -6.54 14.50
N ARG A 61 -8.63 -6.58 13.16
CA ARG A 61 -9.78 -6.69 12.25
C ARG A 61 -10.68 -5.45 12.22
N ALA A 62 -10.25 -4.23 12.57
CA ALA A 62 -11.10 -3.03 12.55
C ALA A 62 -11.94 -2.86 11.27
N PHE A 63 -11.38 -3.24 10.12
CA PHE A 63 -12.08 -3.21 8.83
C PHE A 63 -13.09 -4.35 8.61
N LEU A 64 -12.93 -5.50 9.24
CA LEU A 64 -13.84 -6.66 9.12
C LEU A 64 -14.56 -7.02 10.42
N GLY A 65 -14.38 -6.27 11.49
CA GLY A 65 -14.90 -6.59 12.83
C GLY A 65 -16.43 -6.58 12.89
N TYR A 66 -17.06 -5.87 11.95
CA TYR A 66 -18.51 -5.87 11.76
C TYR A 66 -19.00 -7.01 10.85
N ILE A 67 -18.11 -7.65 10.08
CA ILE A 67 -18.45 -8.79 9.23
C ILE A 67 -18.37 -10.05 10.08
N LYS A 68 -19.52 -10.64 10.36
CA LYS A 68 -19.63 -11.91 11.08
C LYS A 68 -19.06 -13.02 10.20
N VAL A 69 -17.77 -13.30 10.35
CA VAL A 69 -17.12 -14.42 9.67
C VAL A 69 -17.50 -15.69 10.44
N ASN A 70 -18.37 -16.52 9.88
CA ASN A 70 -18.60 -17.86 10.42
C ASN A 70 -17.31 -18.65 10.22
N ILE A 71 -16.67 -19.04 11.32
CA ILE A 71 -15.52 -19.95 11.36
C ILE A 71 -16.06 -21.37 11.54
#